data_AF-A0A818NKG5-F1
#
_entry.id   AF-A0A818NKG5-F1
#
_cell.length_a   1.000
_cell.length_b   1.000
_cell.length_c   1.000
_cell.angle_alpha   90.00
_cell.angle_beta   90.00
_cell.angle_gamma   90.00
#
_symmetry.space_group_name_H-M   'P 1'
#
loop_
_entity.id
_entity.type
_entity.pdbx_description
1 polymer ?
#
loop_
_entity_poly.entity_id
_entity_poly.type
_entity_poly.pdbx_seq_one_letter_code
_entity_poly.pdbx_strand_id
1 'polypeptide(L)'
;NFFVNLEHWSQIHEKLRLAIERLLSVCDDEFTTVLHNKLLFINRRWKEIVESIQQFKHDESVKKKRDEFYAGRAKLLDTLDKIDREMQDHLPCTIKALREQENRLYDAQAELDMFNQTIQVLSKLSQTIARESGEVNASTEMNSLLQICFDKLRHVQ
;
A
#
# COMPACT_ATOMS: atom_id res chain seq x y z
N ASN A 1 -5.64 15.59 -9.39
CA ASN A 1 -6.15 15.26 -8.04
C ASN A 1 -7.66 15.37 -8.04
N PHE A 2 -8.39 14.25 -7.92
CA PHE A 2 -9.86 14.25 -7.97
C PHE A 2 -10.50 14.98 -6.77
N PHE A 3 -9.78 15.10 -5.64
CA PHE A 3 -10.27 15.69 -4.39
C PHE A 3 -9.74 17.10 -4.07
N VAL A 4 -9.10 17.82 -5.01
CA VAL A 4 -8.53 19.18 -4.72
C VAL A 4 -9.58 20.12 -4.13
N ASN A 5 -10.84 19.99 -4.58
CA ASN A 5 -11.91 20.89 -4.17
C ASN A 5 -12.66 20.41 -2.91
N LEU A 6 -12.26 19.31 -2.27
CA LEU A 6 -12.99 18.76 -1.13
C LEU A 6 -13.06 19.74 0.04
N GLU A 7 -11.95 20.42 0.34
CA GLU A 7 -11.90 21.43 1.40
C GLU A 7 -12.83 22.60 1.09
N HIS A 8 -12.84 23.06 -0.17
CA HIS A 8 -13.75 24.09 -0.64
C HIS A 8 -15.22 23.69 -0.48
N TRP A 9 -15.59 22.48 -0.89
CA TRP A 9 -16.95 21.96 -0.73
C TRP A 9 -17.34 21.78 0.74
N SER A 10 -16.40 21.39 1.60
CA SER A 10 -16.61 21.32 3.05
C SER A 10 -16.94 22.69 3.64
N GLN A 11 -16.21 23.72 3.22
CA GLN A 11 -16.47 25.11 3.63
C GLN A 11 -17.84 25.60 3.13
N ILE A 12 -18.24 25.24 1.90
CA ILE A 12 -19.57 25.57 1.36
C ILE A 12 -20.66 24.88 2.18
N HIS A 13 -20.51 23.59 2.47
CA HIS A 13 -21.46 22.82 3.27
C HIS A 13 -21.63 23.45 4.67
N GLU A 14 -20.54 23.83 5.32
CA GLU A 14 -20.59 24.47 6.64
C GLU A 14 -21.26 25.85 6.60
N LYS A 15 -20.95 26.67 5.58
CA LYS A 15 -21.63 27.97 5.38
C LYS A 15 -23.13 27.79 5.16
N LEU A 16 -23.52 26.79 4.37
CA LEU A 16 -24.93 26.49 4.10
C LEU A 16 -25.65 26.01 5.37
N ARG A 17 -25.01 25.16 6.17
CA ARG A 17 -25.53 24.71 7.47
C ARG A 17 -25.81 25.89 8.40
N LEU A 18 -24.82 26.77 8.59
CA LEU A 18 -24.96 27.95 9.44
C LEU A 18 -26.02 28.93 8.94
N ALA A 19 -26.11 29.13 7.61
CA ALA A 19 -27.13 29.98 7.02
C ALA A 19 -28.55 29.44 7.26
N ILE A 20 -28.76 28.13 7.10
CA ILE A 20 -30.06 27.51 7.34
C ILE A 20 -30.39 27.51 8.84
N GLU A 21 -29.44 27.20 9.72
CA GLU A 21 -29.62 27.32 11.18
C GLU A 21 -30.04 28.73 11.58
N ARG A 22 -29.45 29.77 10.95
CA ARG A 22 -29.88 31.15 11.18
C ARG A 22 -31.31 31.40 10.69
N LEU A 23 -31.68 30.95 9.50
CA LEU A 23 -33.04 31.11 8.98
C LEU A 23 -34.08 30.38 9.86
N LEU A 24 -33.74 29.19 10.36
CA LEU A 24 -34.59 28.45 11.30
C LEU A 24 -34.86 29.22 12.61
N SER A 25 -33.96 30.13 13.02
CA SER A 25 -34.15 30.95 14.23
C SER A 25 -34.99 32.21 14.02
N VAL A 26 -35.38 32.53 12.77
CA VAL A 26 -36.03 33.81 12.42
C VAL A 26 -37.36 33.62 11.65
N CYS A 27 -37.61 32.45 11.08
CA CYS A 27 -38.81 32.17 10.28
C CYS A 27 -39.95 31.50 11.07
N ASP A 28 -41.19 31.63 10.57
CA ASP A 28 -42.40 30.99 11.10
C ASP A 28 -42.40 29.45 10.92
N ASP A 29 -43.13 28.74 11.79
CA ASP A 29 -43.09 27.27 11.98
C ASP A 29 -43.34 26.41 10.73
N GLU A 30 -44.15 26.89 9.78
CA GLU A 30 -44.43 26.17 8.54
C GLU A 30 -43.22 26.17 7.59
N PHE A 31 -42.49 27.29 7.52
CA PHE A 31 -41.27 27.43 6.72
C PHE A 31 -40.07 26.73 7.36
N THR A 32 -39.99 26.72 8.70
CA THR A 32 -38.89 26.05 9.41
C THR A 32 -38.90 24.54 9.18
N THR A 33 -40.08 23.92 9.12
CA THR A 33 -40.20 22.47 8.84
C THR A 33 -39.60 22.09 7.48
N VAL A 34 -39.89 22.86 6.43
CA VAL A 34 -39.36 22.61 5.07
C VAL A 34 -37.84 22.81 5.02
N LEU A 35 -37.34 23.88 5.64
CA LEU A 35 -35.91 24.18 5.71
C LEU A 35 -35.15 23.12 6.49
N HIS A 36 -35.71 22.63 7.59
CA HIS A 36 -35.13 21.57 8.41
C HIS A 36 -35.00 20.26 7.63
N ASN A 37 -36.06 19.85 6.91
CA ASN A 37 -36.04 18.65 6.08
C ASN A 37 -35.00 18.73 4.95
N LYS A 38 -34.86 19.92 4.31
CA LYS A 38 -33.83 20.15 3.29
C LYS A 38 -32.42 20.08 3.89
N LEU A 39 -32.19 20.68 5.06
CA LEU A 39 -30.90 20.62 5.75
C LEU A 39 -30.51 19.18 6.11
N LEU A 40 -31.45 18.41 6.67
CA LEU A 40 -31.22 16.99 6.99
C LEU A 40 -30.83 16.18 5.75
N PHE A 41 -31.53 16.39 4.64
CA PHE A 41 -31.23 15.72 3.38
C PHE A 41 -29.81 16.06 2.89
N ILE A 42 -29.44 17.34 2.88
CA ILE A 42 -28.11 17.79 2.45
C ILE A 42 -27.02 17.22 3.36
N ASN A 43 -27.21 17.29 4.68
CA ASN A 43 -26.27 16.75 5.66
C ASN A 43 -26.05 15.24 5.46
N ARG A 44 -27.14 14.49 5.21
CA ARG A 44 -27.05 13.06 4.92
C ARG A 44 -26.27 12.79 3.64
N ARG A 45 -26.59 13.49 2.55
CA ARG A 45 -25.89 13.33 1.26
C ARG A 45 -24.42 13.71 1.36
N TRP A 46 -24.12 14.77 2.11
CA TRP A 46 -22.74 15.18 2.38
C TRP A 46 -21.97 14.10 3.14
N LYS A 47 -22.57 13.54 4.20
CA LYS A 47 -21.98 12.43 4.96
C LYS A 47 -21.69 11.22 4.07
N GLU A 48 -22.65 10.79 3.25
CA GLU A 48 -22.50 9.67 2.30
C GLU A 48 -21.34 9.92 1.32
N ILE A 49 -21.19 11.15 0.83
CA ILE A 49 -20.09 11.54 -0.06
C ILE A 49 -18.75 11.49 0.68
N VAL A 50 -18.65 12.08 1.88
CA VAL A 50 -17.40 12.10 2.66
C VAL A 50 -16.94 10.69 3.00
N GLU A 51 -17.86 9.82 3.43
CA GLU A 51 -17.58 8.40 3.71
C GLU A 51 -17.10 7.68 2.45
N SER A 52 -17.75 7.88 1.31
CA SER A 52 -17.32 7.29 0.03
C SER A 52 -15.93 7.73 -0.39
N ILE A 53 -15.58 9.01 -0.16
CA ILE A 53 -14.25 9.55 -0.45
C ILE A 53 -13.20 8.95 0.47
N GLN A 54 -13.51 8.80 1.76
CA GLN A 54 -12.61 8.18 2.73
C GLN A 54 -12.35 6.72 2.35
N GLN A 55 -13.41 5.97 2.00
CA GLN A 55 -13.28 4.60 1.53
C GLN A 55 -12.43 4.52 0.26
N PHE A 56 -12.67 5.39 -0.73
CA PHE A 56 -11.86 5.42 -1.95
C PHE A 56 -10.37 5.65 -1.66
N LYS A 57 -10.04 6.61 -0.78
CA LYS A 57 -8.65 6.86 -0.39
C LYS A 57 -8.02 5.68 0.35
N HIS A 58 -8.80 5.01 1.19
CA HIS A 58 -8.37 3.79 1.87
C HIS A 58 -8.07 2.68 0.85
N ASP A 59 -8.98 2.42 -0.08
CA ASP A 59 -8.83 1.40 -1.12
C ASP A 59 -7.63 1.70 -2.03
N GLU A 60 -7.44 2.96 -2.43
CA GLU A 60 -6.27 3.40 -3.20
C GLU A 60 -4.96 3.19 -2.42
N SER A 61 -4.96 3.49 -1.11
CA SER A 61 -3.81 3.25 -0.24
C SER A 61 -3.49 1.76 -0.12
N VAL A 62 -4.50 0.92 0.09
CA VAL A 62 -4.34 -0.55 0.14
C VAL A 62 -3.83 -1.07 -1.20
N LYS A 63 -4.38 -0.60 -2.32
CA LYS A 63 -3.94 -0.97 -3.66
C LYS A 63 -2.46 -0.62 -3.87
N LYS A 64 -2.03 0.58 -3.49
CA LYS A 64 -0.62 0.98 -3.58
C LYS A 64 0.29 0.05 -2.77
N LYS A 65 -0.09 -0.28 -1.52
CA LYS A 65 0.68 -1.23 -0.70
C LYS A 65 0.76 -2.62 -1.34
N ARG A 66 -0.33 -3.06 -1.99
CA ARG A 66 -0.40 -4.32 -2.74
C ARG A 66 0.58 -4.30 -3.92
N ASP A 67 0.55 -3.24 -4.73
CA ASP A 67 1.45 -3.09 -5.87
C ASP A 67 2.93 -3.08 -5.41
N GLU A 68 3.24 -2.37 -4.32
CA GLU A 68 4.57 -2.36 -3.69
C GLU A 68 4.99 -3.75 -3.18
N PHE A 69 4.07 -4.49 -2.57
CA PHE A 69 4.31 -5.85 -2.10
C PHE A 69 4.66 -6.80 -3.26
N TYR A 70 3.84 -6.83 -4.31
CA TYR A 70 4.05 -7.72 -5.44
C TYR A 70 5.30 -7.36 -6.25
N ALA A 71 5.58 -6.06 -6.44
CA ALA A 71 6.80 -5.61 -7.10
C ALA A 71 8.05 -5.99 -6.29
N GLY A 72 8.03 -5.80 -4.97
CA GLY A 72 9.14 -6.19 -4.10
C GLY A 72 9.35 -7.71 -4.05
N ARG A 73 8.26 -8.49 -4.01
CA ARG A 73 8.30 -9.96 -4.07
C ARG A 73 8.92 -10.45 -5.38
N ALA A 74 8.49 -9.89 -6.53
CA ALA A 74 9.03 -10.25 -7.83
C ALA A 74 10.54 -9.96 -7.91
N LYS A 75 10.95 -8.75 -7.49
CA LYS A 75 12.37 -8.38 -7.43
C LYS A 75 13.18 -9.33 -6.56
N LEU A 76 12.62 -9.74 -5.41
CA LEU A 76 13.29 -10.63 -4.47
C LEU A 76 13.52 -12.03 -5.07
N LEU A 77 12.54 -12.56 -5.79
CA LEU A 77 12.67 -13.83 -6.52
C LEU A 77 13.70 -13.73 -7.65
N ASP A 78 13.68 -12.65 -8.43
CA ASP A 78 14.66 -12.42 -9.50
C ASP A 78 16.10 -12.37 -8.95
N THR A 79 16.31 -11.73 -7.81
CA THR A 79 17.61 -11.70 -7.13
C THR A 79 18.04 -13.11 -6.68
N LEU A 80 17.14 -13.89 -6.09
CA LEU A 80 17.46 -15.28 -5.70
C LEU A 80 17.84 -16.14 -6.91
N ASP A 81 17.11 -16.02 -8.02
CA ASP A 81 17.38 -16.78 -9.23
C ASP A 81 18.67 -16.31 -9.93
N LYS A 82 19.04 -15.03 -9.79
CA LYS A 82 20.35 -14.53 -10.21
C LYS A 82 21.47 -15.15 -9.38
N ILE A 83 21.37 -15.10 -8.06
CA ILE A 83 22.40 -15.65 -7.14
C ILE A 83 22.57 -17.15 -7.37
N ASP A 84 21.48 -17.92 -7.46
CA ASP A 84 21.55 -19.36 -7.72
C ASP A 84 22.28 -19.67 -9.03
N ARG A 85 22.03 -18.89 -10.10
CA ARG A 85 22.72 -19.05 -11.38
C ARG A 85 24.22 -18.75 -11.26
N GLU A 86 24.58 -17.66 -10.58
CA GLU A 86 25.98 -17.28 -10.35
C GLU A 86 26.74 -18.30 -9.50
N MET A 87 26.05 -19.00 -8.60
CA MET A 87 26.63 -20.07 -7.78
C MET A 87 26.78 -21.40 -8.54
N GLN A 88 25.91 -21.68 -9.50
CA GLN A 88 25.97 -22.90 -10.32
C GLN A 88 26.91 -22.78 -11.52
N ASP A 89 27.39 -21.58 -11.85
CA ASP A 89 28.19 -21.35 -13.05
C ASP A 89 29.60 -21.97 -12.95
N HIS A 90 30.04 -22.61 -14.03
CA HIS A 90 31.35 -23.27 -14.08
C HIS A 90 32.41 -22.32 -14.59
N LEU A 91 33.36 -21.96 -13.72
CA LEU A 91 34.41 -21.02 -14.10
C LEU A 91 35.68 -21.69 -14.64
N PRO A 92 36.30 -21.13 -15.69
CA PRO A 92 37.65 -21.51 -16.09
C PRO A 92 38.64 -21.26 -14.95
N CYS A 93 39.57 -22.19 -14.72
CA CYS A 93 40.60 -22.05 -13.68
C CYS A 93 41.71 -21.09 -14.13
N THR A 94 41.39 -19.80 -14.23
CA THR A 94 42.32 -18.72 -14.58
C THR A 94 42.26 -17.61 -13.53
N ILE A 95 43.38 -16.90 -13.32
CA ILE A 95 43.45 -15.79 -12.36
C ILE A 95 42.42 -14.70 -12.69
N LYS A 96 42.19 -14.43 -13.99
CA LYS A 96 41.20 -13.45 -14.44
C LYS A 96 39.79 -13.87 -14.03
N ALA A 97 39.40 -15.11 -14.34
CA ALA A 97 38.08 -15.62 -14.02
C ALA A 97 37.85 -15.66 -12.50
N LEU A 98 38.85 -16.06 -11.70
CA LEU A 98 38.76 -16.05 -10.24
C LEU A 98 38.51 -14.64 -9.67
N ARG A 99 39.20 -13.61 -10.18
CA ARG A 99 38.96 -12.21 -9.77
C ARG A 99 37.59 -11.69 -10.17
N GLU A 100 37.10 -12.08 -11.35
CA GLU A 100 35.76 -11.71 -11.79
C GLU A 100 34.68 -12.37 -10.91
N GLN A 101 34.89 -13.61 -10.45
CA GLN A 101 33.99 -14.27 -9.51
C GLN A 101 34.05 -13.64 -8.12
N GLU A 102 35.23 -13.27 -7.64
CA GLU A 102 35.39 -12.56 -6.36
C GLU A 102 34.54 -11.28 -6.35
N ASN A 103 34.62 -10.47 -7.41
CA ASN A 103 33.79 -9.27 -7.54
C ASN A 103 32.29 -9.59 -7.58
N ARG A 104 31.87 -10.62 -8.34
CA ARG A 104 30.46 -11.05 -8.37
C ARG A 104 29.96 -11.50 -7.00
N LEU A 105 30.79 -12.20 -6.23
CA LEU A 105 30.46 -12.62 -4.86
C LEU A 105 30.34 -11.43 -3.91
N TYR A 106 31.19 -10.41 -4.05
CA TYR A 106 31.04 -9.15 -3.30
C TYR A 106 29.73 -8.42 -3.65
N ASP A 107 29.38 -8.34 -4.93
CA ASP A 107 28.13 -7.73 -5.37
C ASP A 107 26.91 -8.52 -4.87
N ALA A 108 26.94 -9.85 -4.96
CA ALA A 108 25.90 -10.73 -4.44
C ALA A 108 25.74 -10.61 -2.92
N GLN A 109 26.84 -10.48 -2.18
CA GLN A 109 26.81 -10.25 -0.74
C GLN A 109 26.12 -8.91 -0.38
N ALA A 110 26.41 -7.85 -1.12
CA ALA A 110 25.73 -6.55 -0.93
C ALA A 110 24.23 -6.63 -1.26
N GLU A 111 23.86 -7.40 -2.30
CA GLU A 111 22.44 -7.67 -2.63
C GLU A 111 21.73 -8.47 -1.53
N LEU A 112 22.40 -9.41 -0.86
CA LEU A 112 21.87 -10.18 0.27
C LEU A 112 21.61 -9.32 1.53
N ASP A 113 22.41 -8.29 1.79
CA ASP A 113 22.13 -7.39 2.92
C ASP A 113 20.86 -6.56 2.67
N MET A 114 20.65 -6.13 1.42
CA MET A 114 19.41 -5.47 0.97
C MET A 114 18.20 -6.42 0.97
N PHE A 115 18.45 -7.71 0.78
CA PHE A 115 17.43 -8.76 0.78
C PHE A 115 16.74 -8.91 2.14
N ASN A 116 17.50 -8.92 3.24
CA ASN A 116 16.95 -8.99 4.59
C ASN A 116 16.04 -7.78 4.91
N GLN A 117 16.44 -6.58 4.49
CA GLN A 117 15.61 -5.38 4.63
C GLN A 117 14.32 -5.49 3.82
N THR A 118 14.42 -6.01 2.59
CA THR A 118 13.28 -6.22 1.69
C THR A 118 12.28 -7.21 2.29
N ILE A 119 12.73 -8.32 2.85
CA ILE A 119 11.88 -9.30 3.55
C ILE A 119 11.12 -8.64 4.71
N GLN A 120 11.77 -7.79 5.50
CA GLN A 120 11.12 -7.10 6.61
C GLN A 120 10.04 -6.13 6.12
N VAL A 121 10.31 -5.39 5.05
CA VAL A 121 9.33 -4.48 4.43
C VAL A 121 8.14 -5.27 3.89
N LEU A 122 8.37 -6.35 3.14
CA LEU A 122 7.31 -7.20 2.59
C LEU A 122 6.48 -7.88 3.68
N SER A 123 7.10 -8.30 4.78
CA SER A 123 6.39 -8.84 5.95
C SER A 123 5.44 -7.81 6.54
N LYS A 124 5.90 -6.56 6.72
CA LYS A 124 5.06 -5.47 7.23
C LYS A 124 3.95 -5.10 6.26
N LEU A 125 4.23 -5.06 4.95
CA LEU A 125 3.23 -4.77 3.92
C LEU A 125 2.13 -5.84 3.89
N SER A 126 2.50 -7.12 3.90
CA SER A 126 1.51 -8.21 3.90
C SER A 126 0.62 -8.21 5.14
N GLN A 127 1.19 -7.96 6.33
CA GLN A 127 0.42 -7.80 7.58
C GLN A 127 -0.53 -6.59 7.52
N THR A 128 -0.05 -5.48 6.95
CA THR A 128 -0.84 -4.25 6.81
C THR A 128 -2.01 -4.45 5.86
N ILE A 129 -1.77 -5.11 4.71
CA ILE A 129 -2.81 -5.47 3.74
C ILE A 129 -3.87 -6.36 4.41
N ALA A 130 -3.45 -7.42 5.10
CA ALA A 130 -4.39 -8.32 5.79
C ALA A 130 -5.24 -7.60 6.83
N ARG A 131 -4.63 -6.68 7.60
CA ARG A 131 -5.35 -5.87 8.60
C ARG A 131 -6.32 -4.88 7.99
N GLU A 132 -5.93 -4.21 6.90
CA GLU A 132 -6.67 -3.08 6.32
C GLU A 132 -7.73 -3.50 5.29
N SER A 133 -7.60 -4.69 4.71
CA SER A 133 -8.50 -5.20 3.67
C SER A 133 -9.15 -6.54 3.99
N GLY A 134 -8.72 -7.23 5.06
CA GLY A 134 -9.14 -8.60 5.35
C GLY A 134 -8.56 -9.65 4.39
N GLU A 135 -7.74 -9.25 3.42
CA GLU A 135 -7.15 -10.13 2.41
C GLU A 135 -5.94 -10.90 2.97
N VAL A 136 -6.06 -12.22 3.07
CA VAL A 136 -4.99 -13.09 3.62
C VAL A 136 -3.99 -13.53 2.53
N ASN A 137 -4.31 -13.33 1.25
CA ASN A 137 -3.47 -13.77 0.12
C ASN A 137 -2.02 -13.26 0.23
N ALA A 138 -1.84 -11.96 0.51
CA ALA A 138 -0.52 -11.37 0.66
C ALA A 138 0.28 -12.02 1.82
N SER A 139 -0.38 -12.38 2.92
CA SER A 139 0.27 -13.09 4.04
C SER A 139 0.63 -14.53 3.67
N THR A 140 -0.25 -15.24 2.97
CA THR A 140 0.03 -16.61 2.48
C THR A 140 1.20 -16.61 1.50
N GLU A 141 1.21 -15.67 0.55
CA GLU A 141 2.31 -15.52 -0.41
C GLU A 141 3.62 -15.10 0.26
N MET A 142 3.57 -14.26 1.30
CA MET A 142 4.75 -13.90 2.07
C MET A 142 5.34 -15.12 2.79
N ASN A 143 4.51 -15.97 3.39
CA ASN A 143 4.97 -17.21 4.02
C ASN A 143 5.59 -18.17 3.00
N SER A 144 5.00 -18.28 1.81
CA SER A 144 5.59 -19.04 0.69
C SER A 144 6.95 -18.47 0.26
N LEU A 145 7.07 -17.14 0.18
CA LEU A 145 8.33 -16.47 -0.15
C LEU A 145 9.41 -16.77 0.89
N LEU A 146 9.08 -16.65 2.18
CA LEU A 146 10.01 -16.99 3.27
C LEU A 146 10.49 -18.43 3.17
N GLN A 147 9.59 -19.38 2.87
CA GLN A 147 9.97 -20.78 2.69
C GLN A 147 10.96 -20.96 1.53
N ILE A 148 10.72 -20.32 0.39
CA ILE A 148 11.64 -20.35 -0.76
C ILE A 148 13.01 -19.80 -0.37
N CYS A 149 13.06 -18.67 0.35
CA CYS A 149 14.31 -18.09 0.83
C CYS A 149 15.06 -19.06 1.75
N PHE A 150 14.35 -19.70 2.70
CA PHE A 150 14.95 -20.68 3.62
C PHE A 150 15.50 -21.90 2.89
N ASP A 151 14.78 -22.43 1.90
CA ASP A 151 15.19 -23.60 1.14
C ASP A 151 16.44 -23.30 0.29
N LYS A 152 16.48 -22.17 -0.41
CA LYS A 152 17.64 -21.76 -1.21
C LYS A 152 18.88 -21.50 -0.35
N LEU A 153 18.73 -20.83 0.80
CA LEU A 153 19.85 -20.58 1.71
C LEU A 153 20.44 -21.86 2.33
N ARG A 154 19.63 -22.91 2.52
CA ARG A 154 20.12 -24.22 3.00
C ARG A 154 21.06 -24.91 2.02
N HIS A 155 20.92 -24.66 0.72
CA HIS A 155 21.80 -25.26 -0.29
C HIS A 155 23.19 -24.60 -0.36
N VAL A 156 23.39 -23.50 0.35
CA VAL A 156 24.64 -22.71 0.36
C VAL A 156 25.52 -23.02 1.59
N GLN A 157 24.98 -23.64 2.64
CA GLN A 157 25.70 -24.06 3.86
C GLN A 157 26.27 -25.48 3.74
#